data_AF-A0A6N6MZN3-F1
#
_entry.id   AF-A0A6N6MZN3-F1
#
_cell.length_a   1.000
_cell.length_b   1.000
_cell.length_c   1.000
_cell.angle_alpha   90.00
_cell.angle_beta   90.00
_cell.angle_gamma   90.00
#
_symmetry.space_group_name_H-M   'P 1'
#
loop_
_entity.id
_entity.type
_entity.pdbx_description
1 polymer ?
#
loop_
_entity_poly.entity_id
_entity_poly.type
_entity_poly.pdbx_seq_one_letter_code
_entity_poly.pdbx_strand_id
1 'polypeptide(L)'
;MPGYRGHIAGGLFFGIMGVVGAVMLGWLARDPMEIAGLVGFCLLGALFPDVDTDSKGQNLFYSLMILVDAGMIYLKMYVWAAWLGLFAMLPAIGHHRGWTHTWWAMLVVPLPIVLVPVLFMGVREPEPFVRFYLAFLLGYFSHLMLDGEFT
;
A
#
# COMPACT_ATOMS: atom_id res chain seq x y z
N MET A 1 -6.20 -18.97 8.88
CA MET A 1 -5.63 -17.66 8.50
C MET A 1 -6.15 -16.62 9.46
N PRO A 2 -5.31 -15.72 9.98
CA PRO A 2 -5.81 -14.58 10.72
C PRO A 2 -6.79 -13.85 9.80
N GLY A 3 -8.05 -13.67 10.19
CA GLY A 3 -8.93 -12.78 9.40
C GLY A 3 -8.32 -11.37 9.36
N TYR A 4 -8.91 -10.42 8.61
CA TYR A 4 -8.40 -9.04 8.47
C TYR A 4 -7.90 -8.37 9.77
N ARG A 5 -8.48 -8.72 10.95
CA ARG A 5 -8.04 -8.23 12.27
C ARG A 5 -6.59 -8.62 12.60
N GLY A 6 -6.17 -9.84 12.27
CA GLY A 6 -4.81 -10.30 12.49
C GLY A 6 -3.82 -9.57 11.59
N HIS A 7 -4.15 -9.36 10.32
CA HIS A 7 -3.33 -8.57 9.41
C HIS A 7 -3.24 -7.09 9.82
N ILE A 8 -4.33 -6.49 10.30
CA ILE A 8 -4.31 -5.15 10.90
C ILE A 8 -3.41 -5.12 12.14
N ALA A 9 -3.51 -6.10 13.02
CA ALA A 9 -2.67 -6.15 14.23
C ALA A 9 -1.18 -6.29 13.87
N GLY A 10 -0.85 -7.16 12.91
CA GLY A 10 0.50 -7.30 12.37
C GLY A 10 1.00 -6.00 11.74
N GLY A 11 0.22 -5.41 10.83
CA GLY A 11 0.56 -4.14 10.18
C GLY A 11 0.71 -2.99 11.18
N LEU A 12 -0.11 -2.93 12.22
CA LEU A 12 0.00 -1.93 13.28
C LEU A 12 1.27 -2.13 14.11
N PHE A 13 1.57 -3.37 14.50
CA PHE A 13 2.80 -3.70 15.22
C PHE A 13 4.03 -3.27 14.43
N PHE A 14 4.15 -3.72 13.18
CA PHE A 14 5.29 -3.38 12.33
C PHE A 14 5.34 -1.88 12.00
N GLY A 15 4.19 -1.24 11.77
CA GLY A 15 4.12 0.21 11.52
C GLY A 15 4.60 1.04 12.70
N ILE A 16 4.13 0.72 13.92
CA ILE A 16 4.59 1.40 15.15
C ILE A 16 6.07 1.16 15.38
N MET A 17 6.52 -0.10 15.31
CA MET A 17 7.94 -0.44 15.53
C MET A 17 8.85 0.22 14.48
N GLY A 18 8.41 0.27 13.22
CA GLY A 18 9.12 0.94 12.14
C GLY A 18 9.25 2.45 12.37
N VAL A 19 8.16 3.12 12.75
CA VAL A 19 8.18 4.55 13.10
C VAL A 19 9.08 4.81 14.31
N VAL A 20 8.92 4.04 15.38
CA VAL A 20 9.74 4.18 16.59
C VAL A 20 11.22 4.00 16.26
N GLY A 21 11.57 2.96 15.50
CA GLY A 21 12.93 2.71 15.04
C GLY A 21 13.48 3.88 14.22
N ALA A 22 12.72 4.36 13.22
CA ALA A 22 13.13 5.48 12.37
C ALA A 22 13.35 6.78 13.17
N VAL A 23 12.49 7.07 14.16
CA VAL A 23 12.65 8.22 15.07
C VAL A 23 13.89 8.05 15.95
N MET A 24 14.11 6.86 16.52
CA MET A 24 15.27 6.59 17.38
C MET A 24 16.60 6.68 16.62
N LEU A 25 16.62 6.31 15.34
CA LEU A 25 17.79 6.40 14.46
C LEU A 25 17.99 7.80 13.86
N GLY A 26 17.07 8.74 14.10
CA GLY A 26 17.14 10.11 13.57
C GLY A 26 16.78 10.23 12.09
N TRP A 27 16.14 9.22 11.49
CA TRP A 27 15.71 9.21 10.09
C TRP A 27 14.33 9.85 9.87
N LEU A 28 13.55 9.99 10.94
CA LEU A 28 12.20 10.54 10.88
C LEU A 28 12.01 11.63 11.93
N ALA A 29 11.48 12.77 11.50
CA ALA A 29 11.07 13.84 12.40
C ALA A 29 9.82 13.43 13.20
N ARG A 30 9.60 14.03 14.36
CA ARG A 30 8.41 13.77 15.19
C ARG A 30 7.20 14.58 14.74
N ASP A 31 6.93 14.60 13.44
CA ASP A 31 5.73 15.20 12.87
C ASP A 31 4.54 14.23 12.99
N PRO A 32 3.48 14.56 13.76
CA PRO A 32 2.33 13.68 13.92
C PRO A 32 1.61 13.36 12.62
N MET A 33 1.59 14.28 11.65
CA MET A 33 0.90 14.07 10.37
C MET A 33 1.64 13.06 9.50
N GLU A 34 2.96 13.23 9.33
CA GLU A 34 3.80 12.25 8.64
C GLU A 34 3.71 10.88 9.31
N ILE A 35 3.80 10.80 10.64
CA ILE A 35 3.68 9.54 11.39
C ILE A 35 2.33 8.87 11.15
N ALA A 36 1.22 9.61 11.25
CA ALA A 36 -0.11 9.06 11.01
C ALA A 36 -0.25 8.55 9.57
N GLY A 37 0.32 9.27 8.60
CA GLY A 37 0.39 8.85 7.21
C GLY A 37 1.17 7.55 7.03
N LEU A 38 2.36 7.43 7.62
CA LEU A 38 3.20 6.23 7.52
C LEU A 38 2.51 5.00 8.13
N VAL A 39 1.90 5.16 9.30
CA VAL A 39 1.09 4.08 9.91
C VAL A 39 -0.09 3.72 9.01
N GLY A 40 -0.80 4.70 8.45
CA GLY A 40 -1.89 4.47 7.51
C GLY A 40 -1.46 3.68 6.27
N PHE A 41 -0.35 4.05 5.65
CA PHE A 41 0.20 3.33 4.49
C PHE A 41 0.66 1.92 4.86
N CYS A 42 1.23 1.72 6.05
CA CYS A 42 1.55 0.39 6.55
C CYS A 42 0.30 -0.48 6.72
N LEU A 43 -0.80 0.07 7.25
CA LEU A 43 -2.06 -0.67 7.34
C LEU A 43 -2.65 -0.99 5.97
N LEU A 44 -2.58 -0.06 5.01
CA LEU A 44 -3.00 -0.32 3.63
C LEU A 44 -2.18 -1.44 2.99
N GLY A 45 -0.86 -1.43 3.19
CA GLY A 45 0.03 -2.49 2.73
C GLY A 45 -0.30 -3.85 3.35
N ALA A 46 -0.63 -3.88 4.65
CA ALA A 46 -1.00 -5.12 5.34
C ALA A 46 -2.36 -5.70 4.89
N LEU A 47 -3.23 -4.88 4.29
CA LEU A 47 -4.51 -5.32 3.74
C LEU A 47 -4.45 -5.59 2.23
N PHE A 48 -3.43 -5.10 1.53
CA PHE A 48 -3.37 -5.15 0.07
C PHE A 48 -3.38 -6.57 -0.50
N PRO A 49 -2.64 -7.56 0.05
CA PRO A 49 -2.60 -8.90 -0.53
C PRO A 49 -4.00 -9.50 -0.71
N ASP A 50 -4.88 -9.26 0.27
CA ASP A 50 -6.27 -9.71 0.30
C ASP A 50 -7.22 -9.02 -0.70
N VAL A 51 -6.74 -8.13 -1.57
CA VAL A 51 -7.58 -7.48 -2.61
C VAL A 51 -8.10 -8.48 -3.65
N ASP A 52 -7.42 -9.62 -3.81
CA ASP A 52 -7.80 -10.72 -4.70
C ASP A 52 -8.75 -11.75 -4.03
N THR A 53 -9.17 -11.51 -2.78
CA THR A 53 -10.14 -12.37 -2.06
C THR A 53 -11.39 -11.58 -1.64
N ASP A 54 -12.48 -12.29 -1.33
CA ASP A 54 -13.68 -11.66 -0.75
C ASP A 54 -13.39 -11.23 0.70
N SER A 55 -12.93 -9.99 0.84
CA SER A 55 -12.36 -9.49 2.08
C SER A 55 -12.72 -8.02 2.35
N LYS A 56 -12.46 -7.57 3.57
CA LYS A 56 -12.53 -6.14 3.89
C LYS A 56 -11.44 -5.33 3.19
N GLY A 57 -10.28 -5.94 2.92
CA GLY A 57 -9.19 -5.31 2.18
C GLY A 57 -9.61 -5.00 0.75
N GLN A 58 -10.25 -5.97 0.09
CA GLN A 58 -10.86 -5.82 -1.23
C GLN A 58 -11.88 -4.67 -1.27
N ASN A 59 -12.86 -4.69 -0.37
CA ASN A 59 -13.88 -3.64 -0.31
C ASN A 59 -13.28 -2.24 -0.12
N LEU A 60 -12.27 -2.11 0.75
CA LEU A 60 -11.58 -0.84 0.99
C LEU A 60 -10.83 -0.37 -0.27
N PHE A 61 -10.05 -1.25 -0.90
CA PHE A 61 -9.27 -0.94 -2.09
C PHE A 61 -10.17 -0.48 -3.25
N TYR A 62 -11.18 -1.28 -3.62
CA TYR A 62 -12.03 -0.93 -4.75
C TYR A 62 -12.90 0.30 -4.47
N SER A 63 -13.33 0.52 -3.23
CA SER A 63 -14.03 1.76 -2.87
C SER A 63 -13.14 2.99 -3.05
N LEU A 64 -11.87 2.92 -2.61
CA LEU A 64 -10.91 4.01 -2.82
C LEU A 64 -10.63 4.23 -4.31
N MET A 65 -10.43 3.16 -5.08
CA MET A 65 -10.21 3.24 -6.53
C MET A 65 -11.40 3.89 -7.23
N ILE A 66 -12.63 3.50 -6.91
CA ILE A 66 -13.84 4.11 -7.48
C ILE A 66 -13.92 5.61 -7.17
N LEU A 67 -13.66 6.01 -5.92
CA LEU A 67 -13.72 7.43 -5.53
C LEU A 67 -12.66 8.27 -6.25
N VAL A 68 -11.43 7.76 -6.34
CA VAL A 68 -10.34 8.46 -7.03
C VAL A 68 -10.60 8.52 -8.54
N ASP A 69 -11.02 7.42 -9.14
CA ASP A 69 -11.31 7.33 -10.57
C ASP A 69 -12.47 8.25 -10.98
N ALA A 70 -13.56 8.25 -10.20
CA ALA A 70 -14.68 9.18 -10.38
C ALA A 70 -14.23 10.65 -10.27
N GLY A 71 -13.34 10.96 -9.32
CA GLY A 71 -12.73 12.28 -9.19
C GLY A 71 -11.92 12.68 -10.43
N MET A 72 -11.10 11.76 -10.97
CA MET A 72 -10.35 11.99 -12.20
C MET A 72 -11.27 12.22 -13.40
N ILE A 73 -12.33 11.41 -13.54
CA ILE A 73 -13.34 11.57 -14.59
C ILE A 73 -14.04 12.93 -14.49
N TYR A 74 -14.43 13.35 -13.28
CA TYR A 74 -15.04 14.65 -13.03
C TYR A 74 -14.11 15.81 -13.44
N LEU A 75 -12.82 15.69 -13.15
CA LEU A 75 -11.76 16.63 -13.55
C LEU A 75 -11.34 16.50 -15.02
N LYS A 76 -12.01 15.64 -15.80
CA LYS A 76 -11.73 15.36 -17.23
C LYS A 76 -10.33 14.77 -17.48
N MET A 77 -9.73 14.15 -16.47
CA MET A 77 -8.44 13.47 -16.54
C MET A 77 -8.59 12.03 -17.08
N TYR A 78 -9.26 11.87 -18.22
CA TYR A 78 -9.70 10.56 -18.71
C TYR A 78 -8.57 9.56 -18.99
N VAL A 79 -7.40 10.03 -19.42
CA VAL A 79 -6.24 9.17 -19.66
C VAL A 79 -5.73 8.58 -18.34
N TRP A 80 -5.66 9.38 -17.28
CA TRP A 80 -5.23 8.92 -15.97
C TRP A 80 -6.25 7.99 -15.33
N ALA A 81 -7.54 8.30 -15.47
CA ALA A 81 -8.63 7.42 -15.06
C ALA A 81 -8.55 6.05 -15.76
N ALA A 82 -8.33 6.02 -17.07
CA ALA A 82 -8.19 4.78 -17.82
C ALA A 82 -7.01 3.91 -17.32
N TRP A 83 -5.86 4.51 -17.02
CA TRP A 83 -4.72 3.79 -16.44
C TRP A 83 -5.03 3.29 -15.04
N LEU A 84 -5.63 4.12 -14.19
CA LEU A 84 -6.01 3.73 -12.83
C LEU A 84 -6.97 2.55 -12.84
N GLY A 85 -8.05 2.64 -13.62
CA GLY A 85 -9.03 1.56 -13.80
C GLY A 85 -8.38 0.28 -14.34
N LEU A 86 -7.52 0.39 -15.37
CA LEU A 86 -6.81 -0.77 -15.94
C LEU A 86 -5.98 -1.50 -14.87
N PHE A 87 -5.17 -0.78 -14.10
CA PHE A 87 -4.31 -1.40 -13.08
C PHE A 87 -5.09 -1.88 -11.86
N ALA A 88 -6.19 -1.21 -11.49
CA ALA A 88 -7.07 -1.63 -10.41
C ALA A 88 -7.74 -2.98 -10.68
N MET A 89 -7.93 -3.38 -11.95
CA MET A 89 -8.49 -4.69 -12.30
C MET A 89 -7.51 -5.87 -12.15
N LEU A 90 -6.19 -5.62 -12.11
CA LEU A 90 -5.19 -6.68 -12.10
C LEU A 90 -5.32 -7.68 -10.94
N PRO A 91 -5.59 -7.25 -9.69
CA PRO A 91 -5.80 -8.19 -8.60
C PRO A 91 -7.02 -9.11 -8.82
N ALA A 92 -8.12 -8.59 -9.36
CA ALA A 92 -9.35 -9.37 -9.58
C ALA A 92 -9.24 -10.42 -10.70
N ILE A 93 -8.32 -10.23 -11.65
CA ILE A 93 -8.08 -11.19 -12.74
C ILE A 93 -7.22 -12.37 -12.26
N GLY A 94 -6.51 -12.23 -11.14
CA GLY A 94 -5.71 -13.29 -10.55
C GLY A 94 -6.55 -14.43 -9.97
N HIS A 95 -5.90 -15.56 -9.72
CA HIS A 95 -6.49 -16.62 -8.87
C HIS A 95 -6.61 -16.12 -7.43
N HIS A 96 -7.54 -16.69 -6.66
CA HIS A 96 -7.60 -16.49 -5.21
C HIS A 96 -6.25 -16.80 -4.56
N ARG A 97 -5.70 -15.85 -3.80
CA ARG A 97 -4.36 -15.91 -3.21
C ARG A 97 -3.28 -16.11 -4.27
N GLY A 98 -3.38 -15.31 -5.32
CA GLY A 98 -2.56 -15.41 -6.52
C GLY A 98 -1.26 -14.63 -6.39
N TRP A 99 -0.95 -13.84 -7.41
CA TRP A 99 0.29 -13.09 -7.48
C TRP A 99 0.44 -12.05 -6.36
N THR A 100 -0.66 -11.57 -5.77
CA THR A 100 -0.65 -10.64 -4.62
C THR A 100 -0.13 -11.28 -3.33
N HIS A 101 0.04 -12.60 -3.29
CA HIS A 101 0.61 -13.32 -2.15
C HIS A 101 2.07 -13.74 -2.41
N THR A 102 2.74 -13.10 -3.38
CA THR A 102 4.14 -13.39 -3.70
C THR A 102 5.09 -12.33 -3.13
N TRP A 103 6.32 -12.74 -2.78
CA TRP A 103 7.30 -11.82 -2.22
C TRP A 103 7.66 -10.67 -3.16
N TRP A 104 7.71 -10.92 -4.48
CA TRP A 104 8.05 -9.88 -5.45
C TRP A 104 6.92 -8.84 -5.59
N ALA A 105 5.66 -9.24 -5.41
CA ALA A 105 4.53 -8.33 -5.47
C ALA A 105 4.59 -7.28 -4.34
N MET A 106 5.11 -7.66 -3.17
CA MET A 106 5.38 -6.71 -2.07
C MET A 106 6.30 -5.57 -2.49
N LEU A 107 7.24 -5.81 -3.41
CA LEU A 107 8.20 -4.83 -3.88
C LEU A 107 7.65 -4.00 -5.03
N VAL A 108 6.95 -4.65 -5.98
CA VAL A 108 6.50 -4.04 -7.24
C VAL A 108 5.22 -3.23 -7.07
N VAL A 109 4.24 -3.73 -6.33
CA VAL A 109 2.94 -3.07 -6.12
C VAL A 109 3.07 -1.65 -5.59
N PRO A 110 3.90 -1.37 -4.54
CA PRO A 110 4.02 -0.01 -4.02
C PRO A 110 4.87 0.93 -4.87
N LEU A 111 5.58 0.47 -5.90
CA LEU A 111 6.47 1.32 -6.71
C LEU A 111 5.82 2.62 -7.23
N PRO A 112 4.54 2.63 -7.66
CA PRO A 112 3.88 3.86 -8.10
C PRO A 112 3.89 4.99 -7.05
N ILE A 113 3.97 4.68 -5.74
CA ILE A 113 4.08 5.68 -4.66
C ILE A 113 5.29 6.60 -4.88
N VAL A 114 6.39 6.08 -5.43
CA VAL A 114 7.62 6.85 -5.71
C VAL A 114 7.72 7.23 -7.18
N LEU A 115 7.45 6.28 -8.09
CA LEU A 115 7.67 6.50 -9.51
C LEU A 115 6.72 7.55 -10.10
N VAL A 116 5.46 7.61 -9.65
CA VAL A 116 4.50 8.58 -10.18
C VAL A 116 4.92 10.02 -9.86
N PRO A 117 5.18 10.40 -8.59
CA PRO A 117 5.65 11.74 -8.24
C PRO A 117 6.96 12.14 -8.94
N VAL A 118 7.93 11.23 -8.99
CA VAL A 118 9.26 11.55 -9.53
C VAL A 118 9.23 11.67 -11.05
N LEU A 119 8.67 10.68 -11.75
CA LEU A 119 8.76 10.60 -13.21
C LEU A 119 7.71 11.44 -13.93
N PHE A 120 6.50 11.56 -13.35
CA PHE A 120 5.37 12.21 -14.03
C PHE A 120 5.03 13.58 -13.44
N MET A 121 5.33 13.82 -12.16
CA MET A 121 5.06 15.11 -11.50
C MET A 121 6.33 15.98 -11.33
N GLY A 122 7.51 15.44 -11.64
CA GLY A 122 8.77 16.18 -11.58
C GLY A 122 9.24 16.51 -10.16
N VAL A 123 8.80 15.75 -9.16
CA VAL A 123 9.24 15.91 -7.77
C VAL A 123 10.74 15.62 -7.67
N ARG A 124 11.50 16.61 -7.17
CA ARG A 124 12.97 16.51 -7.02
C ARG A 124 13.42 15.85 -5.71
N GLU A 125 12.57 15.89 -4.69
CA GLU A 125 12.86 15.36 -3.37
C GLU A 125 11.99 14.11 -3.13
N PRO A 126 12.47 12.90 -3.49
CA PRO A 126 11.67 11.69 -3.40
C PRO A 126 11.56 11.14 -1.98
N GLU A 127 12.33 11.66 -1.03
CA GLU A 127 12.50 11.09 0.31
C GLU A 127 11.17 10.82 1.04
N PRO A 128 10.19 11.75 1.08
CA PRO A 128 8.91 11.47 1.73
C PRO A 128 8.18 10.28 1.09
N PHE A 129 8.16 10.21 -0.25
CA PHE A 129 7.53 9.12 -0.99
C PHE A 129 8.23 7.79 -0.77
N VAL A 130 9.55 7.80 -0.62
CA VAL A 130 10.33 6.61 -0.24
C VAL A 130 9.91 6.13 1.16
N ARG A 131 9.71 7.03 2.12
CA ARG A 131 9.22 6.65 3.47
C ARG A 131 7.83 6.00 3.38
N PHE A 132 6.91 6.55 2.60
CA PHE A 132 5.59 5.94 2.37
C PHE A 132 5.65 4.59 1.65
N TYR A 133 6.54 4.45 0.66
CA TYR A 133 6.80 3.17 -0.01
C TYR A 133 7.28 2.12 0.98
N LEU A 134 8.27 2.45 1.81
CA LEU A 134 8.81 1.55 2.83
C LEU A 134 7.76 1.18 3.88
N ALA A 135 6.93 2.13 4.29
CA ALA A 135 5.84 1.87 5.22
C ALA A 135 4.83 0.88 4.63
N PHE A 136 4.39 1.09 3.39
CA PHE A 136 3.49 0.16 2.70
C PHE A 136 4.12 -1.22 2.52
N LEU A 137 5.38 -1.28 2.08
CA LEU A 137 6.13 -2.52 1.93
C LEU A 137 6.22 -3.29 3.25
N LEU A 138 6.47 -2.60 4.37
CA LEU A 138 6.55 -3.21 5.69
C LEU A 138 5.20 -3.82 6.13
N GLY A 139 4.11 -3.12 5.82
CA GLY A 139 2.75 -3.64 5.98
C GLY A 139 2.52 -4.92 5.17
N TYR A 140 2.85 -4.88 3.89
CA TYR A 140 2.72 -6.02 2.97
C TYR A 140 3.55 -7.21 3.46
N PHE A 141 4.80 -6.98 3.86
CA PHE A 141 5.67 -7.98 4.47
C PHE A 141 5.01 -8.62 5.68
N SER A 142 4.41 -7.83 6.58
CA SER A 142 3.73 -8.36 7.77
C SER A 142 2.59 -9.31 7.40
N HIS A 143 1.86 -9.04 6.31
CA HIS A 143 0.81 -9.91 5.82
C HIS A 143 1.37 -11.25 5.34
N LEU A 144 2.34 -11.21 4.43
CA LEU A 144 2.97 -12.43 3.87
C LEU A 144 3.64 -13.29 4.94
N MET A 145 4.26 -12.64 5.94
CA MET A 145 4.88 -13.33 7.07
C MET A 145 3.84 -14.06 7.93
N LEU A 146 2.69 -13.44 8.20
CA LEU A 146 1.60 -14.06 8.97
C LEU A 146 0.91 -15.20 8.21
N ASP A 147 0.91 -15.14 6.88
CA ASP A 147 0.38 -16.18 6.02
C ASP A 147 1.38 -17.29 5.71
N GLY A 148 2.66 -17.10 6.06
CA GLY A 148 3.70 -18.12 5.89
C GLY A 148 4.27 -18.21 4.47
N GLU A 149 4.11 -17.18 3.64
CA GLU A 149 4.50 -17.17 2.23
C GLU A 149 6.03 -17.08 2.00
N PHE A 150 6.83 -17.14 3.08
CA PHE A 150 8.30 -17.10 3.03
C PHE A 150 8.98 -18.43 3.38
N THR A 151 8.21 -19.50 3.61
CA THR A 151 8.72 -20.85 3.90
C THR A 151 8.45 -21.80 2.76
#